data_AF-A0A3B9A3A4-F1
#
_entry.id   AF-A0A3B9A3A4-F1
#
_cell.length_a   1.000
_cell.length_b   1.000
_cell.length_c   1.000
_cell.angle_alpha   90.00
_cell.angle_beta   90.00
_cell.angle_gamma   90.00
#
_symmetry.space_group_name_H-M   'P 1'
#
loop_
_entity.id
_entity.type
_entity.pdbx_description
1 polymer ?
#
loop_
_entity_poly.entity_id
_entity_poly.type
_entity_poly.pdbx_seq_one_letter_code
_entity_poly.pdbx_strand_id
1 'polypeptide(L)'
;MPFTDHSDLFGAVHEDSINRLVRHIMRQRPSLFNYATPFFHNNLEMFCAKFEVDDKVLKAKNPLFTEQEPLPILGAPLPIGLNFCLQLSEAAIDFHPGNVFGLPPELGSLTAQRFALHLKGCMGMDCPTKEIINELLPHIERFLVSRQQLAAGETKEQVAGTFTHYTPPMAAVDNRDRERQRTIPLPTRQLICFCLELYAVGYFEWGTVPGSQQVWLKPRLDGLEIVDIEPRDMENAIECYLTTVLKLGILPRLIIPLEKMVLDISKEFQKMGLTLGRTVQLEPSAVPADVPNNPAVEDDQIKAFFKLTVTGGA
;
A
#
# COMPACT_ATOMS: atom_id res chain seq x y z
N MET A 1 40.14 -4.37 -5.60
CA MET A 1 40.20 -4.06 -7.04
C MET A 1 39.52 -2.71 -7.22
N PRO A 2 40.09 -1.77 -7.97
CA PRO A 2 39.41 -0.50 -8.26
C PRO A 2 38.00 -0.76 -8.82
N PHE A 3 36.99 -0.10 -8.26
CA PHE A 3 35.57 -0.27 -8.61
C PHE A 3 35.23 0.10 -10.08
N THR A 4 36.22 0.58 -10.84
CA THR A 4 36.07 1.11 -12.20
C THR A 4 36.96 0.40 -13.23
N ASP A 5 37.56 -0.75 -12.89
CA ASP A 5 38.47 -1.44 -13.84
C ASP A 5 37.76 -1.87 -15.14
N HIS A 6 36.43 -2.02 -15.09
CA HIS A 6 35.61 -2.47 -16.22
C HIS A 6 34.30 -1.68 -16.39
N SER A 7 34.15 -0.57 -15.67
CA SER A 7 32.98 0.32 -15.77
C SER A 7 33.41 1.76 -15.60
N ASP A 8 32.86 2.65 -16.41
CA ASP A 8 33.20 4.08 -16.37
C ASP A 8 32.43 4.83 -15.25
N LEU A 9 31.26 4.32 -14.88
CA LEU A 9 30.45 4.84 -13.77
C LEU A 9 29.85 3.68 -12.97
N PHE A 10 29.86 3.81 -11.65
CA PHE A 10 29.25 2.86 -10.73
C PHE A 10 28.43 3.61 -9.67
N GLY A 11 27.27 3.05 -9.34
CA GLY A 11 26.43 3.52 -8.23
C GLY A 11 26.02 2.34 -7.36
N ALA A 12 26.02 2.55 -6.05
CA ALA A 12 25.53 1.58 -5.09
C ALA A 12 24.65 2.23 -4.03
N VAL A 13 23.64 1.48 -3.59
CA VAL A 13 22.78 1.85 -2.48
C VAL A 13 22.75 0.69 -1.49
N HIS A 14 23.12 0.98 -0.25
CA HIS A 14 23.05 0.01 0.84
C HIS A 14 21.62 -0.07 1.37
N GLU A 15 21.13 -1.27 1.64
CA GLU A 15 19.80 -1.51 2.23
C GLU A 15 19.55 -0.67 3.48
N ASP A 16 20.59 -0.42 4.28
CA ASP A 16 20.51 0.29 5.53
C ASP A 16 20.06 1.75 5.31
N SER A 17 20.42 2.32 4.17
CA SER A 17 19.96 3.65 3.74
C SER A 17 18.50 3.62 3.30
N ILE A 18 18.06 2.56 2.60
CA ILE A 18 16.68 2.38 2.18
C ILE A 18 15.77 2.19 3.40
N ASN A 19 16.16 1.30 4.31
CA ASN A 19 15.44 1.01 5.56
C ASN A 19 15.31 2.27 6.43
N ARG A 20 16.38 3.06 6.58
CA ARG A 20 16.32 4.35 7.29
C ARG A 20 15.37 5.34 6.61
N LEU A 21 15.39 5.42 5.29
CA LEU A 21 14.49 6.29 4.53
C LEU A 21 13.02 5.87 4.71
N VAL A 22 12.72 4.58 4.62
CA VAL A 22 11.36 4.05 4.84
C VAL A 22 10.87 4.42 6.24
N ARG A 23 11.65 4.12 7.29
CA ARG A 23 11.33 4.50 8.68
C ARG A 23 11.15 6.01 8.84
N HIS A 24 11.98 6.81 8.18
CA HIS A 24 11.86 8.27 8.20
C HIS A 24 10.53 8.73 7.59
N ILE A 25 10.14 8.18 6.44
CA ILE A 25 8.86 8.50 5.78
C ILE A 25 7.69 8.08 6.67
N MET A 26 7.73 6.90 7.28
CA MET A 26 6.68 6.43 8.21
C MET A 26 6.48 7.39 9.38
N ARG A 27 7.58 7.91 9.95
CA ARG A 27 7.53 8.88 11.06
C ARG A 27 7.07 10.28 10.64
N GLN A 28 7.38 10.71 9.43
CA GLN A 28 7.02 12.04 8.91
C GLN A 28 5.62 12.08 8.30
N ARG A 29 5.11 10.95 7.81
CA ARG A 29 3.82 10.82 7.11
C ARG A 29 3.05 9.58 7.58
N PRO A 30 2.75 9.46 8.89
CA PRO A 30 2.09 8.29 9.46
C PRO A 30 0.72 8.00 8.82
N SER A 31 0.02 9.01 8.30
CA SER A 31 -1.25 8.82 7.59
C SER A 31 -1.16 7.95 6.32
N LEU A 32 0.02 7.78 5.73
CA LEU A 32 0.20 6.89 4.58
C LEU A 32 0.24 5.41 4.97
N PHE A 33 0.36 5.11 6.26
CA PHE A 33 0.58 3.76 6.79
C PHE A 33 -0.47 3.35 7.81
N ASN A 34 -1.19 4.30 8.40
CA ASN A 34 -2.26 4.06 9.35
C ASN A 34 -3.59 4.49 8.75
N TYR A 35 -4.58 3.60 8.79
CA TYR A 35 -5.93 3.81 8.31
C TYR A 35 -6.88 3.45 9.44
N ALA A 36 -7.81 4.34 9.80
CA ALA A 36 -8.70 4.07 10.92
C ALA A 36 -9.99 4.87 10.84
N THR A 37 -11.00 4.44 11.57
CA THR A 37 -12.26 5.18 11.69
C THR A 37 -12.09 6.45 12.54
N PRO A 38 -12.98 7.46 12.41
CA PRO A 38 -12.87 8.70 13.19
C PRO A 38 -12.85 8.51 14.72
N PHE A 39 -13.30 7.36 15.22
CA PHE A 39 -13.16 6.97 16.63
C PHE A 39 -11.72 7.14 17.17
N PHE A 40 -10.70 6.88 16.34
CA PHE A 40 -9.30 6.91 16.78
C PHE A 40 -8.74 8.32 16.97
N HIS A 41 -9.45 9.39 16.58
CA HIS A 41 -8.99 10.75 16.89
C HIS A 41 -8.89 11.02 18.39
N ASN A 42 -9.74 10.36 19.19
CA ASN A 42 -9.79 10.52 20.64
C ASN A 42 -9.29 9.27 21.40
N ASN A 43 -8.89 8.21 20.68
CA ASN A 43 -8.54 6.90 21.25
C ASN A 43 -7.29 6.31 20.55
N LEU A 44 -6.24 7.12 20.40
CA LEU A 44 -5.01 6.73 19.69
C LEU A 44 -4.29 5.55 20.38
N GLU A 45 -4.46 5.39 21.68
CA GLU A 45 -3.93 4.29 22.47
C GLU A 45 -4.55 2.93 22.12
N MET A 46 -5.70 2.91 21.43
CA MET A 46 -6.35 1.67 21.01
C MET A 46 -5.81 1.10 19.71
N PHE A 47 -4.89 1.78 19.00
CA PHE A 47 -4.23 1.17 17.84
C PHE A 47 -3.48 -0.11 18.24
N CYS A 48 -3.57 -1.15 17.41
CA CYS A 48 -3.01 -2.46 17.70
C CYS A 48 -1.47 -2.48 17.74
N ALA A 49 -0.85 -1.61 16.96
CA ALA A 49 0.59 -1.38 17.00
C ALA A 49 0.88 0.08 17.34
N LYS A 50 1.85 0.29 18.24
CA LYS A 50 2.39 1.62 18.48
C LYS A 50 3.21 2.04 17.26
N PHE A 51 3.06 3.28 16.84
CA PHE A 51 3.85 3.86 15.76
C PHE A 51 4.53 5.14 16.25
N GLU A 52 5.78 5.32 15.82
CA GLU A 52 6.55 6.51 16.13
C GLU A 52 6.16 7.65 15.20
N VAL A 53 6.04 8.85 15.77
CA VAL A 53 5.72 10.07 15.02
C VAL A 53 6.77 11.11 15.33
N ASP A 54 7.24 11.82 14.31
CA ASP A 54 8.16 12.93 14.52
C ASP A 54 7.47 14.12 15.20
N ASP A 55 8.15 14.76 16.15
CA ASP A 55 7.62 15.91 16.89
C ASP A 55 7.12 17.04 15.98
N LYS A 56 7.73 17.23 14.80
CA LYS A 56 7.30 18.26 13.85
C LYS A 56 5.92 17.95 13.27
N VAL A 57 5.59 16.68 13.05
CA VAL A 57 4.26 16.24 12.58
C VAL A 57 3.21 16.55 13.63
N LEU A 58 3.50 16.25 14.90
CA LEU A 58 2.61 16.56 16.03
C LEU A 58 2.41 18.08 16.19
N LYS A 59 3.49 18.87 16.15
CA LYS A 59 3.44 20.34 16.24
C LYS A 59 2.67 20.97 15.08
N ALA A 60 2.82 20.43 13.87
CA ALA A 60 2.10 20.88 12.69
C ALA A 60 0.63 20.41 12.65
N LYS A 61 0.21 19.53 13.58
CA LYS A 61 -1.12 18.89 13.59
C LYS A 61 -1.42 18.17 12.27
N ASN A 62 -0.39 17.57 11.67
CA ASN A 62 -0.56 16.74 10.49
C ASN A 62 -1.34 15.46 10.85
N PRO A 63 -2.11 14.89 9.90
CA PRO A 63 -2.90 13.69 10.16
C PRO A 63 -1.99 12.52 10.54
N LEU A 64 -2.38 11.80 11.60
CA LEU A 64 -1.68 10.60 12.07
C LEU A 64 -2.12 9.33 11.35
N PHE A 65 -3.35 9.33 10.84
CA PHE A 65 -3.95 8.25 10.08
C PHE A 65 -4.85 8.83 8.99
N THR A 66 -5.07 8.07 7.94
CA THR A 66 -6.12 8.36 6.96
C THR A 66 -7.45 7.85 7.50
N GLU A 67 -8.42 8.76 7.62
CA GLU A 67 -9.76 8.44 8.10
C GLU A 67 -10.50 7.53 7.10
N GLN A 68 -11.18 6.51 7.61
CA GLN A 68 -12.02 5.58 6.87
C GLN A 68 -13.44 5.54 7.46
N GLU A 69 -14.44 5.27 6.62
CA GLU A 69 -15.80 4.99 7.11
C GLU A 69 -15.82 3.71 7.95
N PRO A 70 -16.64 3.62 9.01
CA PRO A 70 -16.83 2.38 9.76
C PRO A 70 -17.22 1.20 8.86
N LEU A 71 -16.77 -0.01 9.23
CA LEU A 71 -17.08 -1.23 8.49
C LEU A 71 -18.59 -1.50 8.60
N PRO A 72 -19.37 -1.46 7.51
CA PRO A 72 -20.82 -1.60 7.60
C PRO A 72 -21.22 -3.01 8.02
N ILE A 73 -22.22 -3.12 8.89
CA ILE A 73 -22.84 -4.41 9.21
C ILE A 73 -23.73 -4.80 8.04
N LEU A 74 -23.26 -5.76 7.24
CA LEU A 74 -23.98 -6.23 6.07
C LEU A 74 -25.34 -6.81 6.46
N GLY A 75 -26.39 -6.36 5.80
CA GLY A 75 -27.77 -6.79 6.06
C GLY A 75 -28.47 -6.05 7.21
N ALA A 76 -27.79 -5.14 7.93
CA ALA A 76 -28.46 -4.30 8.90
C ALA A 76 -29.46 -3.35 8.20
N PRO A 77 -30.68 -3.15 8.75
CA PRO A 77 -31.68 -2.26 8.16
C PRO A 77 -31.40 -0.78 8.43
N LEU A 78 -30.38 -0.49 9.24
CA LEU A 78 -29.86 0.82 9.57
C LEU A 78 -28.40 0.89 9.13
N PRO A 79 -27.87 2.08 8.76
CA PRO A 79 -26.48 2.25 8.36
C PRO A 79 -25.57 2.22 9.60
N ILE A 80 -25.46 1.08 10.27
CA ILE A 80 -24.61 0.87 11.44
C ILE A 80 -23.33 0.10 11.08
N GLY A 81 -22.26 0.34 11.81
CA GLY A 81 -20.96 -0.27 11.51
C GLY A 81 -20.01 -0.41 12.69
N LEU A 82 -18.85 -0.97 12.41
CA LEU A 82 -17.81 -1.29 13.39
C LEU A 82 -16.61 -0.36 13.20
N ASN A 83 -16.03 0.10 14.31
CA ASN A 83 -14.76 0.79 14.27
C ASN A 83 -13.63 -0.19 13.97
N PHE A 84 -12.62 0.26 13.24
CA PHE A 84 -11.46 -0.54 12.92
C PHE A 84 -10.23 0.34 12.70
N CYS A 85 -9.06 -0.27 12.79
CA CYS A 85 -7.80 0.29 12.35
C CYS A 85 -7.01 -0.75 11.54
N LEU A 86 -6.22 -0.28 10.57
CA LEU A 86 -5.29 -1.04 9.77
C LEU A 86 -3.97 -0.26 9.70
N GLN A 87 -2.86 -0.93 9.99
CA GLN A 87 -1.55 -0.30 10.12
C GLN A 87 -0.50 -1.13 9.39
N LEU A 88 0.29 -0.51 8.50
CA LEU A 88 1.59 -1.06 8.12
C LEU A 88 2.59 -0.62 9.19
N SER A 89 2.92 -1.51 10.12
CA SER A 89 3.75 -1.20 11.29
C SER A 89 5.24 -1.34 10.99
N GLU A 90 5.61 -2.26 10.10
CA GLU A 90 7.00 -2.49 9.71
C GLU A 90 7.13 -2.70 8.20
N ALA A 91 8.21 -2.18 7.64
CA ALA A 91 8.62 -2.40 6.25
C ALA A 91 10.15 -2.35 6.18
N ALA A 92 10.76 -3.43 5.70
CA ALA A 92 12.20 -3.57 5.56
C ALA A 92 12.57 -4.26 4.25
N ILE A 93 13.75 -3.92 3.74
CA ILE A 93 14.43 -4.60 2.63
C ILE A 93 15.74 -5.22 3.14
N ASP A 94 16.07 -6.37 2.59
CA ASP A 94 17.31 -7.11 2.90
C ASP A 94 17.93 -7.58 1.58
N PHE A 95 19.17 -7.23 1.33
CA PHE A 95 19.96 -7.64 0.18
C PHE A 95 20.84 -8.82 0.56
N HIS A 96 21.15 -9.69 -0.41
CA HIS A 96 22.09 -10.77 -0.15
C HIS A 96 23.41 -10.24 0.45
N PRO A 97 23.96 -10.83 1.52
CA PRO A 97 23.69 -12.18 2.07
C PRO A 97 22.43 -12.43 2.92
N GLY A 98 21.63 -11.42 3.28
CA GLY A 98 20.44 -11.66 4.12
C GLY A 98 20.74 -11.56 5.62
N ASN A 99 20.93 -10.34 6.13
CA ASN A 99 21.35 -10.08 7.51
C ASN A 99 20.41 -9.15 8.31
N VAL A 100 19.34 -8.63 7.69
CA VAL A 100 18.37 -7.74 8.34
C VAL A 100 17.26 -8.53 9.03
N PHE A 101 16.72 -9.55 8.36
CA PHE A 101 15.67 -10.42 8.92
C PHE A 101 15.73 -11.84 8.36
N GLY A 102 15.19 -12.80 9.11
CA GLY A 102 15.07 -14.19 8.67
C GLY A 102 13.88 -14.37 7.72
N LEU A 103 14.07 -15.19 6.68
CA LEU A 103 12.99 -15.63 5.81
C LEU A 103 12.24 -16.83 6.41
N PRO A 104 10.93 -16.96 6.15
CA PRO A 104 10.17 -18.14 6.55
C PRO A 104 10.67 -19.39 5.80
N PRO A 105 10.49 -20.60 6.39
CA PRO A 105 10.97 -21.86 5.82
C PRO A 105 10.59 -22.10 4.35
N GLU A 106 9.40 -21.64 3.95
CA GLU A 106 8.81 -21.77 2.63
C GLU A 106 9.62 -21.04 1.55
N LEU A 107 10.28 -19.94 1.92
CA LEU A 107 11.15 -19.14 1.03
C LEU A 107 12.63 -19.54 1.13
N GLY A 108 13.00 -20.34 2.14
CA GLY A 108 14.37 -20.80 2.35
C GLY A 108 15.33 -19.67 2.74
N SER A 109 16.56 -19.72 2.23
CA SER A 109 17.59 -18.69 2.49
C SER A 109 17.70 -17.70 1.32
N LEU A 110 18.07 -16.44 1.61
CA LEU A 110 18.27 -15.43 0.57
C LEU A 110 19.48 -15.77 -0.32
N THR A 111 19.20 -16.27 -1.53
CA THR A 111 20.24 -16.68 -2.48
C THR A 111 20.98 -15.49 -3.10
N ALA A 112 22.14 -15.75 -3.72
CA ALA A 112 22.93 -14.70 -4.36
C ALA A 112 22.12 -13.96 -5.44
N GLN A 113 22.38 -12.65 -5.59
CA GLN A 113 21.68 -11.78 -6.56
C GLN A 113 20.17 -11.65 -6.28
N ARG A 114 19.75 -11.82 -5.02
CA ARG A 114 18.36 -11.63 -4.57
C ARG A 114 18.26 -10.60 -3.47
N PHE A 115 17.07 -10.03 -3.37
CA PHE A 115 16.64 -9.21 -2.25
C PHE A 115 15.36 -9.79 -1.64
N ALA A 116 15.13 -9.51 -0.37
CA ALA A 116 13.91 -9.79 0.34
C ALA A 116 13.24 -8.50 0.81
N LEU A 117 11.92 -8.55 0.93
CA LEU A 117 11.10 -7.54 1.58
C LEU A 117 10.35 -8.21 2.73
N HIS A 118 10.28 -7.53 3.87
CA HIS A 118 9.46 -7.90 5.01
C HIS A 118 8.49 -6.77 5.31
N LEU A 119 7.20 -7.11 5.39
CA LEU A 119 6.13 -6.18 5.73
C LEU A 119 5.34 -6.76 6.90
N LYS A 120 5.02 -5.92 7.88
CA LYS A 120 4.13 -6.28 9.00
C LYS A 120 2.89 -5.40 8.99
N GLY A 121 1.74 -6.02 8.82
CA GLY A 121 0.44 -5.37 8.85
C GLY A 121 -0.32 -5.74 10.12
N CYS A 122 -0.75 -4.77 10.93
CA CYS A 122 -1.59 -4.99 12.09
C CYS A 122 -3.00 -4.45 11.86
N MET A 123 -4.01 -5.22 12.23
CA MET A 123 -5.42 -4.85 12.11
C MET A 123 -6.11 -4.99 13.45
N GLY A 124 -6.98 -4.03 13.75
CA GLY A 124 -7.87 -4.03 14.90
C GLY A 124 -9.29 -3.84 14.43
N MET A 125 -10.20 -4.68 14.88
CA MET A 125 -11.61 -4.53 14.58
C MET A 125 -12.43 -4.62 15.86
N ASP A 126 -13.41 -3.74 15.98
CA ASP A 126 -14.39 -3.80 17.07
C ASP A 126 -15.24 -5.07 16.95
N CYS A 127 -15.52 -5.68 18.10
CA CYS A 127 -16.41 -6.83 18.21
C CYS A 127 -17.43 -6.53 19.31
N PRO A 128 -18.66 -6.12 18.94
CA PRO A 128 -19.69 -5.76 19.91
C PRO A 128 -19.95 -6.92 20.87
N THR A 129 -19.95 -6.60 22.17
CA THR A 129 -20.24 -7.58 23.22
C THR A 129 -21.67 -8.10 23.09
N LYS A 130 -21.94 -9.33 23.56
CA LYS A 130 -23.27 -9.94 23.51
C LYS A 130 -24.35 -9.05 24.14
N GLU A 131 -24.00 -8.30 25.18
CA GLU A 131 -24.88 -7.37 25.86
C GLU A 131 -25.36 -6.26 24.93
N ILE A 132 -24.45 -5.62 24.18
CA ILE A 132 -24.76 -4.58 23.20
C ILE A 132 -25.65 -5.13 22.08
N ILE A 133 -25.34 -6.34 21.59
CA ILE A 133 -26.14 -7.00 20.55
C ILE A 133 -27.57 -7.24 21.06
N ASN A 134 -27.70 -7.85 22.23
CA ASN A 134 -29.00 -8.18 22.82
C ASN A 134 -29.83 -6.93 23.15
N GLU A 135 -29.19 -5.81 23.50
CA GLU A 135 -29.86 -4.53 23.70
C GLU A 135 -30.36 -3.94 22.38
N LEU A 136 -29.55 -4.01 21.32
CA LEU A 136 -29.88 -3.40 20.02
C LEU A 136 -30.92 -4.20 19.23
N LEU A 137 -30.94 -5.53 19.37
CA LEU A 137 -31.81 -6.44 18.61
C LEU A 137 -33.30 -6.04 18.67
N PRO A 138 -33.92 -5.83 19.84
CA PRO A 138 -35.32 -5.40 19.92
C PRO A 138 -35.62 -4.08 19.21
N HIS A 139 -34.65 -3.14 19.16
CA HIS A 139 -34.83 -1.88 18.45
C HIS A 139 -34.80 -2.08 16.94
N ILE A 140 -33.91 -2.93 16.44
CA ILE A 140 -33.83 -3.32 15.03
C ILE A 140 -35.12 -4.04 14.61
N GLU A 141 -35.60 -4.99 15.41
CA GLU A 141 -36.85 -5.70 15.13
C GLU A 141 -38.06 -4.77 15.06
N ARG A 142 -38.20 -3.85 16.02
CA ARG A 142 -39.26 -2.83 16.00
C ARG A 142 -39.16 -1.93 14.76
N PHE A 143 -37.96 -1.54 14.36
CA PHE A 143 -37.73 -0.75 13.15
C PHE A 143 -38.15 -1.51 11.89
N LEU A 144 -37.83 -2.81 11.80
CA LEU A 144 -38.25 -3.65 10.68
C LEU A 144 -39.77 -3.80 10.62
N VAL A 145 -40.42 -4.05 11.76
CA VAL A 145 -41.89 -4.16 11.84
C VAL A 145 -42.55 -2.85 11.45
N SER A 146 -42.07 -1.70 11.94
CA SER A 146 -42.64 -0.40 11.57
C SER A 146 -42.46 -0.10 10.08
N ARG A 147 -41.31 -0.44 9.49
CA ARG A 147 -41.11 -0.33 8.04
C ARG A 147 -42.03 -1.25 7.25
N GLN A 148 -42.27 -2.47 7.72
CA GLN A 148 -43.22 -3.39 7.10
C GLN A 148 -44.66 -2.88 7.20
N GLN A 149 -45.08 -2.33 8.33
CA GLN A 149 -46.41 -1.73 8.51
C GLN A 149 -46.61 -0.51 7.60
N LEU A 150 -45.60 0.36 7.50
CA LEU A 150 -45.59 1.49 6.57
C LEU A 150 -45.65 1.03 5.10
N ALA A 151 -44.94 -0.05 4.75
CA ALA A 151 -44.95 -0.62 3.40
C ALA A 151 -46.25 -1.38 3.09
N ALA A 152 -46.88 -2.00 4.10
CA ALA A 152 -48.12 -2.74 3.97
C ALA A 152 -49.34 -1.82 3.88
N GLY A 153 -49.22 -0.56 4.33
CA GLY A 153 -50.32 0.40 4.37
C GLY A 153 -51.41 -0.07 5.32
N GLU A 154 -51.60 0.64 6.43
CA GLU A 154 -52.81 0.52 7.23
C GLU A 154 -54.04 0.63 6.32
N THR A 155 -54.60 -0.53 5.96
CA THR A 155 -55.86 -0.66 5.24
C THR A 155 -56.97 -0.57 6.27
N LYS A 156 -57.08 0.57 6.97
CA LYS A 156 -58.18 0.80 7.93
C LYS A 156 -58.31 2.28 8.31
N GLU A 157 -58.89 3.06 7.39
CA GLU A 157 -59.84 4.10 7.77
C GLU A 157 -60.83 4.33 6.62
N GLN A 158 -61.92 3.55 6.61
CA GLN A 158 -63.19 4.05 6.06
C GLN A 158 -63.83 4.89 7.16
N VAL A 159 -63.55 6.19 7.16
CA VAL A 159 -64.48 7.18 7.71
C VAL A 159 -64.94 8.02 6.54
N ALA A 160 -66.23 7.86 6.21
CA ALA A 160 -66.90 8.66 5.21
C ALA A 160 -66.98 10.11 5.71
N GLY A 161 -66.42 11.05 4.95
CA GLY A 161 -66.71 12.47 5.15
C GLY A 161 -65.67 13.44 4.61
N THR A 162 -66.00 14.03 3.46
CA THR A 162 -65.54 15.35 2.99
C THR A 162 -64.23 15.39 2.20
N PHE A 163 -64.40 15.55 0.89
CA PHE A 163 -63.38 16.02 -0.06
C PHE A 163 -62.85 17.40 0.35
N THR A 164 -61.53 17.52 0.45
CA THR A 164 -60.81 18.71 -0.03
C THR A 164 -59.54 18.27 -0.75
N HIS A 165 -59.39 18.77 -1.97
CA HIS A 165 -58.22 18.59 -2.80
C HIS A 165 -56.94 19.03 -2.07
N TYR A 166 -56.04 18.10 -1.83
CA TYR A 166 -54.62 18.41 -1.65
C TYR A 166 -53.81 17.41 -2.47
N THR A 167 -53.51 17.79 -3.71
CA THR A 167 -52.42 17.19 -4.48
C THR A 167 -51.12 17.67 -3.83
N PRO A 168 -50.30 16.80 -3.22
CA PRO A 168 -48.96 17.22 -2.84
C PRO A 168 -48.24 17.63 -4.13
N PRO A 169 -47.54 18.76 -4.17
CA PRO A 169 -46.66 19.02 -5.28
C PRO A 169 -45.68 17.85 -5.35
N MET A 170 -45.58 17.22 -6.52
CA MET A 170 -44.37 16.51 -6.93
C MET A 170 -43.25 17.55 -7.02
N ALA A 171 -42.84 18.06 -5.86
CA ALA A 171 -41.61 18.80 -5.72
C ALA A 171 -40.52 17.80 -6.04
N ALA A 172 -39.74 18.17 -7.06
CA ALA A 172 -38.56 17.49 -7.52
C ALA A 172 -37.89 16.71 -6.39
N VAL A 173 -37.76 15.39 -6.59
CA VAL A 173 -36.71 14.63 -5.93
C VAL A 173 -35.41 15.29 -6.38
N ASP A 174 -34.95 16.27 -5.59
CA ASP A 174 -33.68 16.91 -5.79
C ASP A 174 -32.62 15.85 -5.53
N ASN A 175 -32.05 15.34 -6.63
CA ASN A 175 -31.00 14.33 -6.67
C ASN A 175 -29.65 14.84 -6.10
N ARG A 176 -29.65 15.88 -5.25
CA ARG A 176 -28.45 16.54 -4.72
C ARG A 176 -28.16 16.30 -3.24
N ASP A 177 -29.04 15.62 -2.51
CA ASP A 177 -28.79 15.18 -1.13
C ASP A 177 -28.95 13.66 -0.99
N ARG A 178 -28.21 12.91 -1.84
CA ARG A 178 -27.63 11.67 -1.36
C ARG A 178 -26.47 12.05 -0.44
N GLU A 179 -26.78 12.68 0.70
CA GLU A 179 -25.95 12.56 1.89
C GLU A 179 -25.62 11.08 1.98
N ARG A 180 -24.36 10.72 1.74
CA ARG A 180 -23.88 9.37 2.03
C ARG A 180 -24.36 9.12 3.45
N GLN A 181 -25.32 8.22 3.63
CA GLN A 181 -25.79 7.85 4.96
C GLN A 181 -24.56 7.34 5.69
N ARG A 182 -23.95 8.22 6.49
CA ARG A 182 -22.68 7.94 7.14
C ARG A 182 -22.92 6.77 8.06
N THR A 183 -22.03 5.79 8.00
CA THR A 183 -22.16 4.60 8.82
C THR A 183 -22.01 5.02 10.28
N ILE A 184 -23.04 4.78 11.09
CA ILE A 184 -23.07 5.10 12.51
C ILE A 184 -22.30 3.99 13.24
N PRO A 185 -21.14 4.29 13.85
CA PRO A 185 -20.37 3.27 14.54
C PRO A 185 -21.09 2.82 15.81
N LEU A 186 -21.07 1.52 16.09
CA LEU A 186 -21.47 0.99 17.38
C LEU A 186 -20.47 1.42 18.48
N PRO A 187 -20.89 1.44 19.76
CA PRO A 187 -20.00 1.76 20.87
C PRO A 187 -18.85 0.75 20.98
N THR A 188 -17.63 1.21 20.75
CA THR A 188 -16.42 0.39 20.85
C THR A 188 -15.90 0.36 22.28
N ARG A 189 -15.66 -0.85 22.80
CA ARG A 189 -15.06 -1.07 24.13
C ARG A 189 -13.66 -1.65 24.07
N GLN A 190 -13.42 -2.53 23.09
CA GLN A 190 -12.15 -3.21 22.87
C GLN A 190 -12.03 -3.57 21.39
N LEU A 191 -10.80 -3.68 20.91
CA LEU A 191 -10.52 -4.20 19.58
C LEU A 191 -9.99 -5.62 19.69
N ILE A 192 -10.35 -6.46 18.73
CA ILE A 192 -9.64 -7.69 18.46
C ILE A 192 -8.49 -7.33 17.52
N CYS A 193 -7.26 -7.42 18.04
CA CYS A 193 -6.04 -7.09 17.33
C CYS A 193 -5.32 -8.36 16.86
N PHE A 194 -4.83 -8.32 15.63
CA PHE A 194 -3.91 -9.33 15.08
C PHE A 194 -2.93 -8.66 14.12
N CYS A 195 -1.78 -9.31 13.88
CA CYS A 195 -0.81 -8.85 12.89
C CYS A 195 -0.47 -10.01 11.95
N LEU A 196 -0.23 -9.68 10.69
CA LEU A 196 0.23 -10.58 9.65
C LEU A 196 1.58 -10.10 9.14
N GLU A 197 2.45 -11.06 8.85
CA GLU A 197 3.76 -10.80 8.28
C GLU A 197 3.81 -11.34 6.86
N LEU A 198 4.35 -10.54 5.95
CA LEU A 198 4.48 -10.86 4.54
C LEU A 198 5.94 -10.75 4.15
N TYR A 199 6.43 -11.79 3.50
CA TYR A 199 7.78 -11.88 2.97
C TYR A 199 7.72 -11.99 1.46
N ALA A 200 8.58 -11.26 0.76
CA ALA A 200 8.71 -11.34 -0.69
C ALA A 200 10.18 -11.45 -1.07
N VAL A 201 10.53 -12.35 -1.98
CA VAL A 201 11.88 -12.48 -2.54
C VAL A 201 11.85 -12.08 -4.00
N GLY A 202 12.82 -11.27 -4.41
CA GLY A 202 12.90 -10.74 -5.76
C GLY A 202 14.33 -10.57 -6.27
N TYR A 203 14.42 -10.16 -7.52
CA TYR A 203 15.68 -9.82 -8.17
C TYR A 203 15.51 -8.61 -9.09
N PHE A 204 16.63 -8.05 -9.55
CA PHE A 204 16.64 -6.97 -10.52
C PHE A 204 17.26 -7.45 -11.82
N GLU A 205 16.74 -6.95 -12.94
CA GLU A 205 17.29 -7.20 -14.27
C GLU A 205 17.28 -5.92 -15.10
N TRP A 206 18.25 -5.78 -16.00
CA TRP A 206 18.16 -4.81 -17.09
C TRP A 206 17.32 -5.36 -18.24
N GLY A 207 16.58 -4.49 -18.93
CA GLY A 207 16.07 -4.83 -20.25
C GLY A 207 15.10 -3.81 -20.80
N THR A 208 14.71 -4.01 -22.06
CA THR A 208 13.73 -3.18 -22.74
C THR A 208 12.31 -3.52 -22.31
N VAL A 209 11.37 -2.64 -22.68
CA VAL A 209 9.94 -2.88 -22.60
C VAL A 209 9.36 -2.89 -24.02
N PRO A 210 8.34 -3.71 -24.33
CA PRO A 210 7.74 -3.73 -25.66
C PRO A 210 7.30 -2.33 -26.11
N GLY A 211 7.73 -1.93 -27.30
CA GLY A 211 7.45 -0.59 -27.85
C GLY A 211 8.46 0.50 -27.45
N SER A 212 9.50 0.19 -26.68
CA SER A 212 10.59 1.13 -26.38
C SER A 212 11.96 0.45 -26.54
N GLN A 213 12.91 1.17 -27.14
CA GLN A 213 14.32 0.77 -27.21
C GLN A 213 15.11 1.17 -25.95
N GLN A 214 14.48 1.92 -25.04
CA GLN A 214 15.09 2.36 -23.80
C GLN A 214 15.31 1.16 -22.86
N VAL A 215 16.44 1.16 -22.16
CA VAL A 215 16.79 0.16 -21.15
C VAL A 215 16.28 0.59 -19.78
N TRP A 216 15.68 -0.36 -19.06
CA TRP A 216 15.06 -0.16 -17.75
C TRP A 216 15.66 -1.10 -16.71
N LEU A 217 15.83 -0.60 -15.49
CA LEU A 217 16.02 -1.44 -14.31
C LEU A 217 14.66 -1.96 -13.87
N LYS A 218 14.48 -3.28 -13.86
CA LYS A 218 13.19 -3.91 -13.62
C LYS A 218 13.26 -4.80 -12.36
N PRO A 219 12.46 -4.52 -11.32
CA PRO A 219 12.29 -5.46 -10.23
C PRO A 219 11.41 -6.63 -10.66
N ARG A 220 11.71 -7.81 -10.14
CA ARG A 220 11.03 -9.08 -10.38
C ARG A 220 10.74 -9.78 -9.07
N LEU A 221 9.67 -10.55 -9.03
CA LEU A 221 9.20 -11.30 -7.87
C LEU A 221 9.37 -12.80 -8.13
N ASP A 222 10.16 -13.45 -7.28
CA ASP A 222 10.40 -14.89 -7.29
C ASP A 222 9.45 -15.63 -6.35
N GLY A 223 9.33 -15.14 -5.11
CA GLY A 223 8.50 -15.78 -4.07
C GLY A 223 7.77 -14.76 -3.22
N LEU A 224 6.64 -15.17 -2.66
CA LEU A 224 5.81 -14.42 -1.73
C LEU A 224 5.24 -15.41 -0.72
N GLU A 225 5.29 -15.07 0.56
CA GLU A 225 4.75 -15.89 1.67
C GLU A 225 4.06 -14.97 2.68
N ILE A 226 2.90 -15.38 3.18
CA ILE A 226 2.23 -14.74 4.32
C ILE A 226 2.27 -15.72 5.50
N VAL A 227 2.75 -15.27 6.65
CA VAL A 227 2.94 -16.16 7.80
C VAL A 227 1.63 -16.38 8.56
N ASP A 228 1.38 -17.63 8.95
CA ASP A 228 0.34 -18.08 9.88
C ASP A 228 -1.12 -17.86 9.42
N ILE A 229 -1.42 -18.09 8.13
CA ILE A 229 -2.81 -18.06 7.65
C ILE A 229 -3.38 -19.47 7.51
N GLU A 230 -4.40 -19.78 8.31
CA GLU A 230 -5.18 -21.00 8.16
C GLU A 230 -6.63 -20.71 7.73
N PRO A 231 -7.25 -21.56 6.90
CA PRO A 231 -6.69 -22.80 6.33
C PRO A 231 -5.76 -22.53 5.13
N ARG A 232 -4.86 -23.47 4.84
CA ARG A 232 -3.85 -23.37 3.77
C ARG A 232 -4.40 -22.97 2.40
N ASP A 233 -5.60 -23.41 2.03
CA ASP A 233 -6.22 -23.03 0.74
C ASP A 233 -6.58 -21.53 0.69
N MET A 234 -6.90 -20.92 1.84
CA MET A 234 -7.17 -19.49 1.94
C MET A 234 -5.88 -18.69 1.79
N GLU A 235 -4.81 -19.12 2.47
CA GLU A 235 -3.46 -18.56 2.33
C GLU A 235 -3.00 -18.56 0.87
N ASN A 236 -3.01 -19.73 0.22
CA ASN A 236 -2.67 -19.89 -1.20
C ASN A 236 -3.49 -18.95 -2.11
N ALA A 237 -4.79 -18.77 -1.83
CA ALA A 237 -5.64 -17.89 -2.62
C ALA A 237 -5.26 -16.41 -2.46
N ILE A 238 -4.98 -15.98 -1.23
CA ILE A 238 -4.56 -14.61 -0.92
C ILE A 238 -3.16 -14.36 -1.53
N GLU A 239 -2.22 -15.28 -1.37
CA GLU A 239 -0.88 -15.18 -1.94
C GLU A 239 -0.89 -15.13 -3.46
N CYS A 240 -1.73 -15.94 -4.11
CA CYS A 240 -1.92 -15.92 -5.56
C CYS A 240 -2.45 -14.55 -6.02
N TYR A 241 -3.44 -14.01 -5.31
CA TYR A 241 -3.98 -12.68 -5.59
C TYR A 241 -2.91 -11.59 -5.40
N LEU A 242 -2.19 -11.59 -4.28
CA LEU A 242 -1.14 -10.61 -3.99
C LEU A 242 0.02 -10.70 -4.98
N THR A 243 0.45 -11.92 -5.33
CA THR A 243 1.45 -12.17 -6.38
C THR A 243 1.01 -11.56 -7.71
N THR A 244 -0.26 -11.73 -8.07
CA THR A 244 -0.83 -11.17 -9.30
C THR A 244 -0.86 -9.64 -9.25
N VAL A 245 -1.30 -9.05 -8.14
CA VAL A 245 -1.31 -7.60 -7.93
C VAL A 245 0.11 -7.03 -8.00
N LEU A 246 1.09 -7.68 -7.38
CA LEU A 246 2.49 -7.25 -7.41
C LEU A 246 3.05 -7.33 -8.83
N LYS A 247 2.94 -8.49 -9.49
CA LYS A 247 3.53 -8.72 -10.82
C LYS A 247 2.88 -7.87 -11.92
N LEU A 248 1.58 -7.62 -11.85
CA LEU A 248 0.84 -6.93 -12.93
C LEU A 248 0.52 -5.47 -12.61
N GLY A 249 0.32 -5.12 -11.34
CA GLY A 249 -0.15 -3.80 -10.93
C GLY A 249 0.94 -2.90 -10.36
N ILE A 250 1.85 -3.45 -9.55
CA ILE A 250 2.81 -2.66 -8.77
C ILE A 250 4.19 -2.64 -9.42
N LEU A 251 4.84 -3.80 -9.58
CA LEU A 251 6.22 -3.88 -10.07
C LEU A 251 6.46 -3.21 -11.44
N PRO A 252 5.55 -3.30 -12.42
CA PRO A 252 5.72 -2.58 -13.69
C PRO A 252 5.77 -1.05 -13.55
N ARG A 253 5.24 -0.49 -12.45
CA ARG A 253 5.29 0.95 -12.15
C ARG A 253 6.55 1.38 -11.40
N LEU A 254 7.31 0.41 -10.90
CA LEU A 254 8.56 0.62 -10.17
C LEU A 254 9.79 0.46 -11.07
N ILE A 255 9.62 0.21 -12.37
CA ILE A 255 10.73 0.17 -13.31
C ILE A 255 11.35 1.57 -13.42
N ILE A 256 12.67 1.63 -13.44
CA ILE A 256 13.40 2.90 -13.50
C ILE A 256 14.11 2.97 -14.85
N PRO A 257 13.85 3.99 -15.68
CA PRO A 257 14.57 4.13 -16.93
C PRO A 257 16.00 4.54 -16.62
N LEU A 258 16.95 3.99 -17.39
CA LEU A 258 18.38 4.25 -17.18
C LEU A 258 18.71 5.77 -17.15
N GLU A 259 18.09 6.54 -18.04
CA GLU A 259 18.21 8.01 -18.14
C GLU A 259 17.79 8.77 -16.87
N LYS A 260 17.01 8.15 -15.98
CA LYS A 260 16.62 8.76 -14.69
C LYS A 260 17.58 8.39 -13.57
N MET A 261 18.30 7.28 -13.69
CA MET A 261 19.35 6.86 -12.73
C MET A 261 20.65 7.60 -13.00
N VAL A 262 20.89 7.92 -14.27
CA VAL A 262 22.09 8.55 -14.75
C VAL A 262 21.82 10.03 -14.95
N LEU A 263 22.70 10.91 -14.45
CA LEU A 263 22.67 12.32 -14.82
C LEU A 263 22.78 12.39 -16.35
N ASP A 264 21.80 12.96 -17.04
CA ASP A 264 21.87 13.21 -18.49
C ASP A 264 23.00 14.21 -18.74
N ILE A 265 24.24 13.71 -18.81
CA ILE A 265 25.46 14.51 -18.83
C ILE A 265 25.40 15.47 -20.01
N SER A 266 24.93 15.02 -21.16
CA SER A 266 24.78 15.87 -22.35
C SER A 266 23.82 17.03 -22.09
N LYS A 267 22.66 16.77 -21.47
CA LYS A 267 21.68 17.81 -21.12
C LYS A 267 22.17 18.74 -20.01
N GLU A 268 22.85 18.23 -18.99
CA GLU A 268 23.44 19.06 -17.94
C GLU A 268 24.57 19.95 -18.50
N PHE A 269 25.42 19.42 -19.39
CA PHE A 269 26.45 20.21 -20.07
C PHE A 269 25.85 21.27 -21.00
N GLN A 270 24.79 20.95 -21.74
CA GLN A 270 24.05 21.92 -22.54
C GLN A 270 23.45 23.04 -21.68
N LYS A 271 22.87 22.73 -20.51
CA LYS A 271 22.40 23.75 -19.55
C LYS A 271 23.53 24.65 -19.06
N MET A 272 24.76 24.12 -18.97
CA MET A 272 25.96 24.88 -18.62
C MET A 272 26.60 25.60 -19.82
N GLY A 273 25.98 25.58 -21.01
CA GLY A 273 26.49 26.23 -22.22
C GLY A 273 27.67 25.51 -22.88
N LEU A 274 27.95 24.26 -22.50
CA LEU A 274 29.00 23.43 -23.06
C LEU A 274 28.42 22.53 -24.16
N THR A 275 28.79 22.78 -25.41
CA THR A 275 28.46 21.90 -26.54
C THR A 275 29.54 20.84 -26.68
N LEU A 276 29.25 19.63 -26.18
CA LEU A 276 30.00 18.45 -26.56
C LEU A 276 29.68 18.19 -28.03
N GLY A 277 30.64 18.40 -28.95
CA GLY A 277 30.50 18.06 -30.37
C GLY A 277 30.37 16.55 -30.65
N ARG A 278 30.00 15.77 -29.63
CA ARG A 278 29.84 14.32 -29.61
C ARG A 278 28.66 13.97 -28.73
N THR A 279 27.97 12.89 -29.07
CA THR A 279 26.89 12.36 -28.23
C THR A 279 27.52 11.37 -27.24
N VAL A 280 27.42 11.71 -25.96
CA VAL A 280 27.84 10.84 -24.86
C VAL A 280 26.60 10.14 -24.33
N GLN A 281 26.56 8.81 -24.46
CA GLN A 281 25.51 7.95 -23.91
C GLN A 281 26.09 7.07 -22.80
N LEU A 282 25.23 6.68 -21.87
CA LEU A 282 25.55 5.77 -20.79
C LEU A 282 24.71 4.51 -20.98
N GLU A 283 25.39 3.38 -21.06
CA GLU A 283 24.80 2.05 -21.24
C GLU A 283 25.18 1.16 -20.05
N PRO A 284 24.37 0.17 -19.65
CA PRO A 284 24.79 -0.77 -18.62
C PRO A 284 26.02 -1.55 -19.08
N SER A 285 27.02 -1.69 -18.21
CA SER A 285 28.19 -2.54 -18.47
C SER A 285 27.76 -3.97 -18.82
N ALA A 286 28.42 -4.56 -19.82
CA ALA A 286 28.04 -5.86 -20.36
C ALA A 286 28.32 -7.00 -19.38
N VAL A 287 27.39 -7.95 -19.29
CA VAL A 287 27.51 -9.14 -18.44
C VAL A 287 27.70 -10.39 -19.33
N PRO A 288 28.65 -11.29 -19.00
CA PRO A 288 29.64 -11.23 -17.94
C PRO A 288 30.96 -10.53 -18.36
N ALA A 289 31.01 -9.95 -19.55
CA ALA A 289 32.25 -9.52 -20.19
C ALA A 289 32.96 -8.35 -19.50
N ASP A 290 32.21 -7.32 -19.09
CA ASP A 290 32.73 -6.19 -18.33
C ASP A 290 32.63 -6.47 -16.82
N VAL A 291 31.48 -6.98 -16.35
CA VAL A 291 31.25 -7.27 -14.92
C VAL A 291 30.51 -8.60 -14.72
N PRO A 292 30.73 -9.32 -13.59
CA PRO A 292 30.08 -10.62 -13.36
C PRO A 292 28.55 -10.56 -13.30
N ASN A 293 28.00 -9.51 -12.68
CA ASN A 293 26.56 -9.27 -12.53
C ASN A 293 26.25 -7.77 -12.72
N ASN A 294 25.14 -7.45 -13.37
CA ASN A 294 24.63 -6.09 -13.51
C ASN A 294 23.11 -6.14 -13.77
N PRO A 295 22.26 -5.56 -12.90
CA PRO A 295 22.62 -5.03 -11.58
C PRO A 295 23.15 -6.16 -10.68
N ALA A 296 24.01 -5.81 -9.72
CA ALA A 296 24.49 -6.77 -8.73
C ALA A 296 23.80 -6.55 -7.38
N VAL A 297 23.32 -7.62 -6.76
CA VAL A 297 22.78 -7.60 -5.39
C VAL A 297 23.64 -8.49 -4.51
N GLU A 298 24.49 -7.84 -3.72
CA GLU A 298 25.56 -8.44 -2.93
C GLU A 298 26.11 -7.40 -1.93
N ASP A 299 26.80 -7.87 -0.88
CA ASP A 299 27.40 -7.02 0.15
C ASP A 299 26.40 -6.01 0.75
N ASP A 300 25.17 -6.44 1.02
CA ASP A 300 24.08 -5.61 1.58
C ASP A 300 23.71 -4.41 0.69
N GLN A 301 24.02 -4.48 -0.61
CA GLN A 301 23.89 -3.40 -1.58
C GLN A 301 23.22 -3.84 -2.88
N ILE A 302 22.50 -2.91 -3.50
CA ILE A 302 22.21 -2.94 -4.93
C ILE A 302 23.24 -2.06 -5.66
N LYS A 303 23.88 -2.63 -6.67
CA LYS A 303 24.97 -2.06 -7.45
C LYS A 303 24.56 -2.00 -8.92
N ALA A 304 24.86 -0.88 -9.57
CA ALA A 304 24.65 -0.69 -10.99
C ALA A 304 25.93 -0.15 -11.65
N PHE A 305 26.34 -0.80 -12.73
CA PHE A 305 27.57 -0.50 -13.47
C PHE A 305 27.23 0.00 -14.87
N PHE A 306 27.89 1.09 -15.28
CA PHE A 306 27.63 1.74 -16.55
C PHE A 306 28.92 2.04 -17.31
N LYS A 307 28.81 2.02 -18.64
CA LYS A 307 29.85 2.34 -19.61
C LYS A 307 29.46 3.57 -20.41
N LEU A 308 30.41 4.46 -20.61
CA LEU A 308 30.25 5.64 -21.44
C LEU A 308 30.53 5.29 -22.89
N THR A 309 29.50 5.36 -23.74
CA THR A 309 29.62 5.21 -25.19
C THR A 309 29.63 6.59 -25.84
N VAL A 310 30.69 6.89 -26.58
CA VAL A 310 30.82 8.15 -27.32
C VAL A 310 30.55 7.87 -28.79
N THR A 311 29.46 8.43 -29.31
CA THR A 311 29.09 8.33 -30.73
C THR A 311 29.20 9.68 -31.41
N GLY A 312 29.72 9.67 -32.64
CA GLY A 312 29.94 10.87 -33.45
C GLY A 312 31.41 11.29 -33.50
N GLY A 313 31.98 11.19 -34.70
CA GLY A 313 33.28 11.74 -35.08
C GLY A 313 33.36 11.78 -36.60
N ALA A 314 33.37 13.00 -37.14
CA ALA A 314 34.16 13.35 -38.32
C ALA A 314 35.28 14.26 -37.83
#